data_AF-A0A8S2XM33-F1
#
_entry.id   AF-A0A8S2XM33-F1
#
_cell.length_a   1.000
_cell.length_b   1.000
_cell.length_c   1.000
_cell.angle_alpha   90.00
_cell.angle_beta   90.00
_cell.angle_gamma   90.00
#
_symmetry.space_group_name_H-M   'P 1'
#
loop_
_entity.id
_entity.type
_entity.pdbx_description
1 polymer ?
#
loop_
_entity_poly.entity_id
_entity_poly.type
_entity_poly.pdbx_seq_one_letter_code
_entity_poly.pdbx_strand_id
1 'polypeptide(L)'
;EMTRLQKQYYKWILTRNYRALTNERGGSLPSFINIMMELKKCANHAFFVKRDDDKTVTLDEIIKGSGKLLLLDKLLLKLHESNHRVLIFSQMVKMLNILAEYCTLRRFPFQRLDGSMKSEIRRQALNNFNRENSEDFIFLLSTRAGGLGINLATADT
;
A
#
# COMPACT_ATOMS: atom_id res chain seq x y z
N GLU A 1 10.02 -12.60 -3.67
CA GLU A 1 10.94 -12.66 -2.51
C GLU A 1 10.98 -11.33 -1.75
N MET A 2 11.43 -11.31 -0.49
CA MET A 2 11.65 -10.07 0.29
C MET A 2 12.90 -9.31 -0.20
N THR A 3 12.87 -7.97 -0.19
CA THR A 3 14.05 -7.15 -0.49
C THR A 3 15.12 -7.27 0.60
N ARG A 4 16.35 -6.84 0.30
CA ARG A 4 17.45 -6.81 1.30
C ARG A 4 17.06 -6.02 2.55
N LEU A 5 16.40 -4.88 2.37
CA LEU A 5 15.92 -4.03 3.46
C LEU A 5 14.85 -4.73 4.31
N GLN A 6 13.87 -5.38 3.66
CA GLN A 6 12.86 -6.16 4.37
C GLN A 6 13.50 -7.31 5.15
N LYS A 7 14.44 -8.06 4.56
CA LYS A 7 15.16 -9.15 5.26
C LYS A 7 15.91 -8.64 6.49
N GLN A 8 16.54 -7.47 6.39
CA GLN A 8 17.25 -6.84 7.50
C GLN A 8 16.32 -6.44 8.65
N TYR A 9 15.19 -5.78 8.35
CA TYR A 9 14.18 -5.44 9.35
C TYR A 9 13.52 -6.67 9.95
N TYR A 10 13.23 -7.68 9.13
CA TYR A 10 12.68 -8.96 9.58
C TYR A 10 13.63 -9.63 10.60
N LYS A 11 14.94 -9.64 10.32
CA LYS A 11 15.96 -10.13 11.25
C LYS A 11 15.95 -9.34 12.56
N TRP A 12 15.92 -8.01 12.49
CA TRP A 12 15.91 -7.17 13.70
C TRP A 12 14.67 -7.36 14.57
N ILE A 13 13.49 -7.51 13.95
CA ILE A 13 12.23 -7.80 14.65
C ILE A 13 12.31 -9.18 15.34
N LEU A 14 12.79 -10.21 14.63
CA LEU A 14 12.93 -11.56 15.19
C LEU A 14 13.93 -11.62 16.35
N THR A 15 15.08 -10.96 16.21
CA THR A 15 16.11 -10.93 17.26
C THR A 15 15.78 -9.98 18.41
N ARG A 16 14.59 -9.35 18.39
CA ARG A 16 14.17 -8.34 19.38
C ARG A 16 15.20 -7.21 19.54
N ASN A 17 15.92 -6.88 18.47
CA ASN A 17 16.93 -5.84 18.48
C ASN A 17 16.28 -4.49 18.22
N TYR A 18 15.47 -4.05 19.19
CA TYR A 18 14.64 -2.86 19.06
C TYR A 18 15.44 -1.55 19.05
N ARG A 19 16.67 -1.56 19.59
CA ARG A 19 17.59 -0.42 19.52
C ARG A 19 18.02 -0.08 18.09
N ALA A 20 18.14 -1.08 17.21
CA ALA A 20 18.45 -0.88 15.80
C ALA A 20 17.22 -0.38 14.98
N LEU A 21 16.01 -0.56 15.52
CA LEU A 21 14.75 -0.15 14.89
C LEU A 21 14.31 1.25 15.33
N THR A 22 14.66 1.68 16.54
CA THR A 22 14.43 3.05 17.01
C THR A 22 15.46 4.00 16.42
N ASN A 23 15.02 5.11 15.85
CA ASN A 23 15.92 6.24 15.60
C ASN A 23 16.51 6.69 16.95
N GLU A 24 17.77 7.14 16.96
CA GLU A 24 18.49 7.65 18.14
C GLU A 24 17.77 8.81 18.86
N ARG A 25 16.69 9.34 18.25
CA ARG A 25 15.75 10.28 18.87
C ARG A 25 14.69 9.54 19.69
N GLY A 26 15.05 9.24 20.94
CA GLY A 26 14.22 9.02 22.15
C GLY A 26 12.69 8.88 22.08
N GLY A 27 12.14 8.14 21.11
CA GLY A 27 10.72 7.81 21.06
C GLY A 27 10.38 6.65 22.00
N SER A 28 9.16 6.68 22.57
CA SER A 28 8.61 5.53 23.31
C SER A 28 8.74 4.27 22.47
N LEU A 29 9.44 3.26 23.00
CA LEU A 29 9.56 1.95 22.36
C LEU A 29 8.15 1.46 22.06
N PRO A 30 7.77 1.22 20.79
CA PRO A 30 6.49 0.62 20.50
C PRO A 30 6.41 -0.66 21.32
N SER A 31 5.33 -0.82 22.08
CA SER A 31 5.07 -2.04 22.80
C SER A 31 4.85 -3.14 21.76
N PHE A 32 5.94 -3.78 21.33
CA PHE A 32 5.95 -4.83 20.32
C PHE A 32 5.46 -6.16 20.92
N ILE A 33 4.37 -6.11 21.71
CA ILE A 33 3.69 -7.28 22.27
C ILE A 33 3.28 -8.23 21.13
N ASN A 34 3.02 -7.69 19.93
CA ASN A 34 2.63 -8.46 18.77
C ASN A 34 3.70 -8.48 17.67
N ILE A 35 4.79 -9.21 17.91
CA ILE A 35 5.86 -9.50 16.92
C ILE A 35 5.26 -9.93 15.58
N MET A 36 4.21 -10.76 15.60
CA MET A 36 3.53 -11.23 14.39
C MET A 36 2.95 -10.07 13.56
N MET A 37 2.45 -9.01 14.21
CA MET A 37 1.95 -7.82 13.51
C MET A 37 3.09 -7.04 12.84
N GLU A 38 4.25 -6.92 13.49
CA GLU A 38 5.42 -6.24 12.90
C GLU A 38 6.02 -7.02 11.74
N LEU A 39 6.08 -8.35 11.85
CA LEU A 39 6.52 -9.20 10.74
C LEU A 39 5.57 -9.06 9.54
N LYS A 40 4.24 -8.99 9.78
CA LYS A 40 3.25 -8.74 8.72
C LYS A 40 3.45 -7.38 8.06
N LYS A 41 3.72 -6.32 8.83
CA LYS A 41 4.02 -4.98 8.33
C LYS A 41 5.28 -4.97 7.46
N CYS A 42 6.37 -5.53 7.97
CA CYS A 42 7.65 -5.64 7.27
C CYS A 42 7.52 -6.41 5.95
N ALA A 43 6.74 -7.49 5.94
CA ALA A 43 6.49 -8.28 4.72
C ALA A 43 5.69 -7.51 3.66
N ASN A 44 4.92 -6.49 4.04
CA ASN A 44 4.18 -5.64 3.11
C ASN A 44 5.04 -4.50 2.55
N HIS A 45 5.71 -3.73 3.42
CA HIS A 45 6.57 -2.63 2.99
C HIS A 45 7.57 -2.22 4.08
N ALA A 46 8.81 -1.89 3.71
CA ALA A 46 9.83 -1.46 4.66
C ALA A 46 9.46 -0.16 5.40
N PHE A 47 8.75 0.76 4.74
CA PHE A 47 8.31 2.03 5.34
C PHE A 47 7.32 1.90 6.50
N PHE A 48 6.74 0.72 6.74
CA PHE A 48 5.99 0.50 7.98
C PHE A 48 6.88 0.46 9.22
N VAL A 49 8.15 0.07 9.02
CA VAL A 49 9.12 -0.11 10.10
C VAL A 49 9.87 1.20 10.34
N LYS A 50 10.28 1.87 9.25
CA LYS A 50 11.00 3.13 9.31
C LYS A 50 10.64 3.99 8.10
N ARG A 51 9.92 5.07 8.34
CA ARG A 51 9.71 6.16 7.39
C ARG A 51 10.31 7.42 8.00
N ASP A 52 11.05 8.17 7.19
CA ASP A 52 11.54 9.48 7.57
C ASP A 52 10.49 10.49 7.07
N ASP A 53 9.63 10.96 7.98
CA ASP A 53 8.46 11.78 7.60
C ASP A 53 8.87 13.15 7.03
N ASP A 54 10.10 13.61 7.31
CA ASP A 54 10.66 14.87 6.84
C ASP A 54 11.29 14.77 5.42
N LYS A 55 11.44 13.56 4.88
CA LYS A 55 12.03 13.36 3.54
C LYS A 55 10.96 13.10 2.49
N THR A 56 11.05 13.86 1.39
CA THR A 56 10.32 13.53 0.17
C THR A 56 10.82 12.18 -0.35
N VAL A 57 9.88 11.27 -0.53
CA VAL A 57 10.18 9.90 -0.95
C VAL A 57 10.13 9.83 -2.47
N THR A 58 11.16 9.26 -3.08
CA THR A 58 11.20 9.04 -4.53
C THR A 58 10.49 7.75 -4.91
N LEU A 59 10.02 7.68 -6.16
CA LEU A 59 9.34 6.49 -6.69
C LEU A 59 10.18 5.22 -6.58
N ASP A 60 11.48 5.32 -6.89
CA ASP A 60 12.41 4.19 -6.83
C ASP A 60 12.59 3.67 -5.39
N GLU A 61 12.62 4.57 -4.40
CA GLU A 61 12.68 4.20 -2.98
C GLU A 61 11.43 3.47 -2.51
N ILE A 62 10.23 3.91 -2.94
CA ILE A 62 8.98 3.20 -2.62
C ILE A 62 9.06 1.79 -3.22
N ILE A 63 9.35 1.67 -4.52
CA ILE A 63 9.34 0.38 -5.22
C ILE A 63 10.37 -0.59 -4.61
N LYS A 64 11.60 -0.14 -4.37
CA LYS A 64 12.67 -0.97 -3.77
C LYS A 64 12.43 -1.27 -2.29
N GLY A 65 11.55 -0.51 -1.64
CA GLY A 65 11.11 -0.73 -0.26
C GLY A 65 10.28 -2.00 -0.06
N SER A 66 9.74 -2.61 -1.12
CA SER A 66 8.95 -3.84 -1.02
C SER A 66 9.12 -4.78 -2.20
N GLY A 67 9.43 -6.05 -1.93
CA GLY A 67 9.49 -7.07 -2.97
C GLY A 67 8.14 -7.35 -3.62
N LYS A 68 7.03 -7.13 -2.89
CA LYS A 68 5.68 -7.22 -3.45
C LYS A 68 5.42 -6.06 -4.41
N LEU A 69 5.77 -4.84 -4.00
CA LEU A 69 5.55 -3.65 -4.81
C LEU A 69 6.44 -3.66 -6.07
N LEU A 70 7.67 -4.17 -5.97
CA LEU A 70 8.54 -4.36 -7.13
C LEU A 70 7.93 -5.26 -8.22
N LEU A 71 7.26 -6.34 -7.82
CA LEU A 71 6.57 -7.21 -8.77
C LEU A 71 5.26 -6.60 -9.26
N LEU A 72 4.52 -5.96 -8.35
CA LEU A 72 3.28 -5.25 -8.68
C LEU A 72 3.53 -4.14 -9.69
N ASP A 73 4.61 -3.39 -9.56
CA ASP A 73 5.01 -2.32 -10.49
C ASP A 73 5.18 -2.86 -11.92
N LYS A 74 5.93 -3.95 -12.08
CA LYS A 74 6.11 -4.61 -13.38
C LYS A 74 4.80 -5.15 -13.95
N LEU A 75 3.92 -5.66 -13.11
CA LEU A 75 2.61 -6.16 -13.54
C LEU A 75 1.70 -5.01 -13.97
N LEU A 76 1.59 -3.95 -13.16
CA LEU A 76 0.76 -2.79 -13.43
C LEU A 76 1.18 -2.06 -14.70
N LEU A 77 2.49 -1.95 -14.99
CA LEU A 77 2.96 -1.37 -16.24
C LEU A 77 2.42 -2.12 -17.46
N LYS A 78 2.49 -3.46 -17.44
CA LYS A 78 1.95 -4.30 -18.52
C LYS A 78 0.42 -4.18 -18.64
N LEU A 79 -0.27 -4.21 -17.50
CA LEU A 79 -1.74 -4.10 -17.47
C LEU A 79 -2.21 -2.73 -17.96
N HIS A 80 -1.45 -1.66 -17.66
CA HIS A 80 -1.73 -0.32 -18.15
C HIS A 80 -1.52 -0.22 -19.66
N GLU A 81 -0.45 -0.81 -20.20
CA GLU A 81 -0.18 -0.85 -21.65
C GLU A 81 -1.28 -1.60 -22.42
N SER A 82 -1.86 -2.65 -21.82
CA SER A 82 -2.97 -3.42 -22.41
C SER A 82 -4.37 -2.93 -21.99
N ASN A 83 -4.45 -1.75 -21.37
CA ASN A 83 -5.70 -1.08 -21.00
C ASN A 83 -6.65 -1.89 -20.10
N HIS A 84 -6.09 -2.68 -19.16
CA HIS A 84 -6.86 -3.34 -18.10
C HIS A 84 -7.21 -2.37 -16.98
N ARG A 85 -8.15 -2.76 -16.12
CA ARG A 85 -8.59 -1.99 -14.95
C ARG A 85 -8.51 -2.84 -13.70
N VAL A 86 -7.75 -2.37 -12.70
CA VAL A 86 -7.21 -3.23 -11.65
C VAL A 86 -7.79 -2.89 -10.28
N LEU A 87 -8.21 -3.92 -9.54
CA LEU A 87 -8.60 -3.82 -8.13
C LEU A 87 -7.45 -4.28 -7.22
N ILE A 88 -7.03 -3.42 -6.29
CA ILE A 88 -5.97 -3.77 -5.33
C ILE A 88 -6.54 -3.78 -3.91
N PHE A 89 -6.58 -4.98 -3.33
CA PHE A 89 -7.07 -5.17 -1.96
C PHE A 89 -5.95 -5.19 -0.93
N SER A 90 -6.16 -4.52 0.20
CA SER A 90 -5.27 -4.60 1.36
C SER A 90 -6.05 -4.70 2.66
N GLN A 91 -5.57 -5.54 3.59
CA GLN A 91 -6.09 -5.56 4.96
C GLN A 91 -5.63 -4.35 5.79
N MET A 92 -4.52 -3.71 5.40
CA MET A 92 -3.93 -2.59 6.14
C MET A 92 -4.21 -1.28 5.40
N VAL A 93 -4.99 -0.39 6.01
CA VAL A 93 -5.31 0.96 5.45
C VAL A 93 -4.04 1.77 5.20
N LYS A 94 -3.07 1.70 6.11
CA LYS A 94 -1.75 2.34 5.93
C LYS A 94 -1.01 1.86 4.67
N MET A 95 -1.24 0.63 4.19
CA MET A 95 -0.66 0.18 2.92
C MET A 95 -1.32 0.86 1.73
N LEU A 96 -2.63 1.16 1.82
CA LEU A 96 -3.33 1.93 0.80
C LEU A 96 -2.77 3.36 0.69
N ASN A 97 -2.26 3.94 1.78
CA ASN A 97 -1.55 5.23 1.72
C ASN A 97 -0.27 5.12 0.88
N ILE A 98 0.55 4.08 1.11
CA ILE A 98 1.78 3.83 0.35
C ILE A 98 1.45 3.58 -1.13
N LEU A 99 0.41 2.79 -1.41
CA LEU A 99 -0.04 2.51 -2.78
C LEU A 99 -0.57 3.77 -3.47
N ALA A 100 -1.29 4.64 -2.75
CA ALA A 100 -1.76 5.91 -3.29
C ALA A 100 -0.59 6.83 -3.66
N GLU A 101 0.41 6.95 -2.79
CA GLU A 101 1.63 7.72 -3.07
C GLU A 101 2.39 7.16 -4.27
N TYR A 102 2.52 5.83 -4.35
CA TYR A 102 3.08 5.13 -5.51
C TYR A 102 2.30 5.43 -6.80
N CYS A 103 0.97 5.35 -6.79
CA CYS A 103 0.13 5.62 -7.96
C CYS A 103 0.29 7.08 -8.42
N THR A 104 0.30 8.03 -7.48
CA THR A 104 0.56 9.46 -7.77
C THR A 104 1.93 9.65 -8.43
N LEU A 105 2.99 9.05 -7.90
CA LEU A 105 4.34 9.18 -8.45
C LEU A 105 4.50 8.48 -9.81
N ARG A 106 3.79 7.36 -10.04
CA ARG A 106 3.69 6.70 -11.35
C ARG A 106 2.75 7.38 -12.33
N ARG A 107 1.96 8.36 -11.86
CA ARG A 107 0.88 9.01 -12.62
C ARG A 107 -0.20 8.04 -13.10
N PHE A 108 -0.48 7.01 -12.31
CA PHE A 108 -1.63 6.14 -12.53
C PHE A 108 -2.88 6.78 -11.92
N PRO A 109 -3.92 7.10 -12.69
CA PRO A 109 -5.18 7.58 -12.13
C PRO A 109 -5.84 6.48 -11.29
N PHE A 110 -6.33 6.83 -10.11
CA PHE A 110 -6.86 5.85 -9.17
C PHE A 110 -7.97 6.39 -8.28
N GLN A 111 -8.84 5.48 -7.86
CA GLN A 111 -9.81 5.70 -6.78
C GLN A 111 -9.42 4.91 -5.54
N ARG A 112 -9.95 5.32 -4.39
CA ARG A 112 -9.74 4.65 -3.12
C ARG A 112 -11.04 4.50 -2.35
N LEU A 113 -11.17 3.36 -1.67
CA LEU A 113 -12.27 3.09 -0.74
C LEU A 113 -11.75 2.32 0.48
N ASP A 114 -11.84 2.97 1.64
CA ASP A 114 -11.63 2.34 2.94
C ASP A 114 -12.78 2.63 3.90
N GLY A 115 -12.84 1.87 4.99
CA GLY A 115 -13.96 1.90 5.94
C GLY A 115 -14.13 3.21 6.72
N SER A 116 -13.18 4.15 6.63
CA SER A 116 -13.27 5.45 7.30
C SER A 116 -13.96 6.52 6.44
N MET A 117 -14.16 6.26 5.15
CA MET A 117 -14.73 7.23 4.22
C MET A 117 -16.23 7.44 4.46
N LYS A 118 -16.66 8.70 4.36
CA LYS A 118 -18.08 9.05 4.41
C LYS A 118 -18.83 8.40 3.23
N SER A 119 -20.08 8.02 3.46
CA SER A 119 -20.94 7.34 2.47
C SER A 119 -20.98 8.06 1.12
N GLU A 120 -21.05 9.40 1.13
CA GLU A 120 -21.11 10.19 -0.09
C GLU A 120 -19.82 10.14 -0.91
N ILE A 121 -18.66 10.29 -0.25
CA ILE A 121 -17.34 10.18 -0.91
C ILE A 121 -17.14 8.77 -1.46
N ARG A 122 -17.58 7.75 -0.71
CA ARG A 122 -17.57 6.36 -1.19
C ARG A 122 -18.37 6.20 -2.48
N ARG A 123 -19.59 6.74 -2.54
CA ARG A 123 -20.44 6.66 -3.74
C ARG A 123 -19.80 7.38 -4.93
N GLN A 124 -19.22 8.55 -4.69
CA GLN A 124 -18.52 9.31 -5.73
C GLN A 124 -17.32 8.53 -6.30
N ALA A 125 -16.49 7.92 -5.46
CA ALA A 125 -15.37 7.10 -5.91
C ALA A 125 -15.84 5.90 -6.76
N LEU A 126 -16.93 5.23 -6.36
CA LEU A 126 -17.53 4.14 -7.12
C LEU A 126 -18.06 4.61 -8.49
N ASN A 127 -18.78 5.73 -8.51
CA ASN A 127 -19.33 6.30 -9.74
C ASN A 127 -18.23 6.76 -10.69
N ASN A 128 -17.18 7.41 -10.18
CA ASN A 128 -16.04 7.86 -10.99
C ASN A 128 -15.31 6.69 -11.63
N PHE A 129 -15.17 5.57 -10.93
CA PHE A 129 -14.56 4.39 -11.52
C PHE A 129 -15.50 3.72 -12.55
N ASN A 130 -16.79 3.59 -12.26
CA ASN A 130 -17.72 2.90 -13.16
C ASN A 130 -18.24 3.75 -14.33
N ARG A 131 -17.98 5.07 -14.37
CA ARG A 131 -18.45 5.92 -15.47
C ARG A 131 -17.86 5.48 -16.81
N GLU A 132 -18.63 5.70 -17.87
CA GLU A 132 -18.14 5.52 -19.23
C GLU A 132 -16.92 6.40 -19.48
N ASN A 133 -15.92 5.85 -20.18
CA ASN A 133 -14.65 6.51 -20.48
C ASN A 133 -13.92 7.02 -19.23
N SER A 134 -14.05 6.33 -18.09
CA SER A 134 -13.22 6.65 -16.92
C SER A 134 -11.75 6.43 -17.23
N GLU A 135 -10.93 7.43 -16.92
CA GLU A 135 -9.47 7.35 -16.98
C GLU A 135 -8.88 6.60 -15.77
N ASP A 136 -9.71 6.24 -14.78
CA ASP A 136 -9.26 5.55 -13.57
C ASP A 136 -8.79 4.12 -13.89
N PHE A 137 -7.49 3.90 -13.74
CA PHE A 137 -6.82 2.63 -13.97
C PHE A 137 -6.90 1.69 -12.76
N ILE A 138 -6.70 2.22 -11.55
CA ILE A 138 -6.60 1.43 -10.31
C ILE A 138 -7.72 1.80 -9.32
N PHE A 139 -8.30 0.80 -8.67
CA PHE A 139 -9.12 0.99 -7.48
C PHE A 139 -8.46 0.37 -6.24
N LEU A 140 -8.07 1.21 -5.29
CA LEU A 140 -7.49 0.80 -4.01
C LEU A 140 -8.57 0.50 -2.96
N LEU A 141 -8.62 -0.74 -2.47
CA LEU A 141 -9.68 -1.23 -1.59
C LEU A 141 -9.15 -1.77 -0.27
N SER A 142 -9.74 -1.35 0.85
CA SER A 142 -9.57 -2.11 2.09
C SER A 142 -10.45 -3.36 2.05
N THR A 143 -9.94 -4.53 2.45
CA THR A 143 -10.71 -5.79 2.40
C THR A 143 -12.03 -5.70 3.17
N ARG A 144 -12.04 -4.99 4.30
CA ARG A 144 -13.26 -4.74 5.09
C ARG A 144 -14.32 -3.96 4.31
N ALA A 145 -13.90 -2.98 3.52
CA ALA A 145 -14.82 -2.14 2.79
C ALA A 145 -15.25 -2.75 1.43
N GLY A 146 -14.39 -3.59 0.85
CA GLY A 146 -14.73 -4.40 -0.34
C GLY A 146 -15.77 -5.50 -0.07
N GLY A 147 -15.81 -6.06 1.14
CA GLY A 147 -16.77 -7.11 1.52
C GLY A 147 -18.22 -6.65 1.72
N LEU A 148 -18.53 -5.37 1.49
CA LEU A 148 -19.85 -4.77 1.73
C LEU A 148 -20.77 -4.76 0.49
N GLY A 149 -20.54 -5.65 -0.49
CA GLY A 149 -21.37 -5.73 -1.69
C GLY A 149 -21.22 -4.52 -2.63
N ILE A 150 -19.99 -4.04 -2.84
CA ILE A 150 -19.72 -3.00 -3.84
C ILE A 150 -19.76 -3.59 -5.26
N ASN A 151 -20.36 -2.86 -6.20
CA ASN A 151 -20.35 -3.22 -7.62
C ASN A 151 -19.25 -2.45 -8.36
N LEU A 152 -18.23 -3.18 -8.82
CA LEU A 152 -17.11 -2.67 -9.62
C LEU A 152 -17.00 -3.47 -10.93
N ALA A 153 -18.12 -3.61 -11.64
CA ALA A 153 -18.24 -4.42 -12.86
C ALA A 153 -17.32 -3.99 -14.01
N THR A 154 -16.71 -2.81 -13.93
CA THR A 154 -15.84 -2.27 -14.98
C THR A 154 -14.36 -2.65 -14.80
N ALA A 155 -13.99 -3.29 -13.69
CA ALA A 155 -12.67 -3.86 -13.50
C ALA A 155 -12.60 -5.29 -14.03
N ASP A 156 -11.46 -5.65 -14.60
CA ASP A 156 -11.21 -6.96 -15.21
C ASP A 156 -9.98 -7.68 -14.62
N THR A 157 -9.32 -7.07 -13.63
CA THR A 157 -8.16 -7.64 -12.91
C THR A 157 -8.26 -7.48 -11.39
#